data_AF-A0AAE0B866-F1
#
_entry.id   AF-A0AAE0B866-F1
#
_cell.length_a   1.000
_cell.length_b   1.000
_cell.length_c   1.000
_cell.angle_alpha   90.00
_cell.angle_beta   90.00
_cell.angle_gamma   90.00
#
_symmetry.space_group_name_H-M   'P 1'
#
loop_
_entity.id
_entity.type
_entity.pdbx_description
1 polymer ?
#
loop_
_entity_poly.entity_id
_entity_poly.type
_entity_poly.pdbx_seq_one_letter_code
_entity_poly.pdbx_strand_id
1 'polypeptide(L)'
;MEKCWASVLKCKAETLPISYLGLPLGSWPSSKAMWTPVIERIDKRLAPWKRKFLSKGGRLTLIKTVISSIPTYFMSIFKIPVGIAQRIEKLQRSFLWGDGVEKRKVHAINWETVCRSKKNGGLGFGRVEVKNKAMLA
;
A
#
# COMPACT_ATOMS: atom_id res chain seq x y z
N MET A 1 12.78 33.81 -26.04
CA MET A 1 13.04 33.87 -24.58
C MET A 1 11.75 33.56 -23.86
N GLU A 2 11.56 32.32 -23.44
CA GLU A 2 10.36 31.90 -22.71
C GLU A 2 10.37 32.52 -21.31
N LYS A 3 9.30 33.24 -20.96
CA LYS A 3 9.16 33.85 -19.64
C LYS A 3 8.97 32.75 -18.61
N CYS A 4 9.87 32.66 -17.64
CA CYS A 4 9.69 31.78 -16.48
C CYS A 4 8.58 32.36 -15.59
N TRP A 5 7.38 31.79 -15.65
CA TRP A 5 6.20 32.26 -14.91
C TRP A 5 6.41 32.35 -13.39
N ALA A 6 7.34 31.57 -12.83
CA ALA A 6 7.67 31.59 -11.41
C ALA A 6 8.17 32.98 -10.94
N SER A 7 8.93 33.70 -11.77
CA SER A 7 9.42 35.05 -11.41
C SER A 7 8.31 36.10 -11.47
N VAL A 8 7.36 35.95 -12.39
CA VAL A 8 6.18 36.84 -12.51
C VAL A 8 5.25 36.67 -11.32
N LEU A 9 5.04 35.43 -10.87
CA LEU A 9 4.14 35.11 -9.76
C LEU A 9 4.81 35.22 -8.37
N LYS A 10 6.10 35.62 -8.30
CA LYS A 10 6.92 35.62 -7.08
C LYS A 10 6.91 34.27 -6.34
N CYS A 11 6.84 33.17 -7.10
CA CYS A 11 6.86 31.82 -6.55
C CYS A 11 8.28 31.24 -6.57
N LYS A 12 8.61 30.43 -5.56
CA LYS A 12 9.87 29.66 -5.53
C LYS A 12 9.77 28.51 -6.54
N ALA A 13 10.67 28.48 -7.51
CA ALA A 13 10.82 27.35 -8.41
C ALA A 13 11.69 26.29 -7.72
N GLU A 14 11.11 25.13 -7.44
CA GLU A 14 11.86 23.96 -6.97
C GLU A 14 12.14 23.01 -8.14
N THR A 15 13.31 22.39 -8.12
CA THR A 15 13.73 21.40 -9.11
C THR A 15 13.29 20.00 -8.68
N LEU A 16 12.83 19.20 -9.65
CA LEU A 16 12.47 17.81 -9.40
C LEU A 16 13.73 17.00 -9.02
N PRO A 17 13.61 16.00 -8.13
CA PRO A 17 12.37 15.47 -7.55
C PRO A 17 11.92 16.15 -6.25
N ILE A 18 10.63 16.49 -6.15
CA ILE A 18 10.00 17.13 -4.99
C ILE A 18 9.00 16.16 -4.34
N SER A 19 8.92 16.13 -3.02
CA SER A 19 7.92 15.30 -2.32
C SER A 19 6.59 16.05 -2.17
N TYR A 20 5.54 15.58 -2.86
CA TYR A 20 4.19 16.13 -2.77
C TYR A 20 3.22 15.09 -2.22
N LEU A 21 2.54 15.39 -1.11
CA LEU A 21 1.65 14.44 -0.41
C LEU A 21 2.34 13.10 -0.04
N GLY A 22 3.68 13.11 0.08
CA GLY A 22 4.51 11.93 0.30
C GLY A 22 4.89 11.14 -0.95
N LEU A 23 4.56 11.65 -2.14
CA LEU A 23 4.93 11.12 -3.45
C LEU A 23 6.14 11.91 -3.99
N PRO A 24 7.26 11.26 -4.32
CA PRO A 24 8.34 11.92 -5.04
C PRO A 24 7.92 12.19 -6.50
N LEU A 25 7.55 13.44 -6.80
CA LEU A 25 7.28 13.93 -8.14
C LEU A 25 8.58 13.92 -8.95
N GLY A 26 8.50 13.53 -10.23
CA GLY A 26 9.67 13.40 -11.11
C GLY A 26 10.42 12.07 -10.99
N SER A 27 9.96 11.15 -10.12
CA SER A 27 10.46 9.77 -10.07
C SER A 27 9.67 8.84 -10.99
N TRP A 28 10.31 7.79 -11.49
CA TRP A 28 9.67 6.82 -12.38
C TRP A 28 8.64 5.95 -11.61
N PRO A 29 7.37 5.88 -12.06
CA PRO A 29 6.30 5.10 -11.41
C PRO A 29 6.58 3.62 -11.20
N SER A 30 7.41 3.04 -12.08
CA SER A 30 7.84 1.65 -12.03
C SER A 30 8.95 1.40 -11.00
N SER A 31 9.60 2.46 -10.49
CA SER A 31 10.71 2.34 -9.55
C SER A 31 10.22 1.92 -8.18
N LYS A 32 10.89 0.93 -7.58
CA LYS A 32 10.62 0.50 -6.20
C LYS A 32 10.76 1.65 -5.20
N ALA A 33 11.69 2.58 -5.45
CA ALA A 33 11.99 3.70 -4.55
C ALA A 33 10.77 4.61 -4.32
N MET A 34 9.93 4.78 -5.34
CA MET A 34 8.71 5.59 -5.25
C MET A 34 7.66 4.97 -4.32
N TRP A 35 7.63 3.64 -4.24
CA TRP A 35 6.66 2.89 -3.43
C TRP A 35 7.17 2.55 -2.02
N THR A 36 8.47 2.65 -1.76
CA THR A 36 9.08 2.48 -0.43
C THR A 36 8.36 3.26 0.68
N PRO A 37 8.08 4.58 0.55
CA PRO A 37 7.40 5.32 1.61
C PRO A 37 5.98 4.80 1.89
N VAL A 38 5.29 4.26 0.88
CA VAL A 38 3.97 3.65 1.04
C VAL A 38 4.07 2.35 1.83
N ILE A 39 5.04 1.49 1.48
CA ILE A 39 5.29 0.23 2.20
C ILE A 39 5.62 0.51 3.66
N GLU A 40 6.51 1.46 3.94
CA GLU A 40 6.90 1.83 5.30
C GLU A 40 5.72 2.36 6.12
N ARG A 41 4.85 3.17 5.51
CA ARG A 41 3.62 3.64 6.18
C ARG A 41 2.68 2.49 6.51
N ILE A 42 2.51 1.53 5.59
CA ILE A 42 1.70 0.34 5.82
C ILE A 42 2.29 -0.49 6.96
N ASP A 43 3.60 -0.73 6.95
CA ASP A 43 4.30 -1.51 7.97
C ASP A 43 4.19 -0.86 9.36
N LYS A 44 4.43 0.45 9.46
CA LYS A 44 4.23 1.22 10.70
C LYS A 44 2.79 1.14 11.21
N ARG A 45 1.79 1.13 10.31
CA ARG A 45 0.38 1.04 10.69
C ARG A 45 -0.01 -0.37 11.11
N LEU A 46 0.56 -1.40 10.49
CA LEU A 46 0.43 -2.82 10.81
C LEU A 46 1.52 -3.31 11.79
N ALA A 47 1.92 -2.44 12.73
CA ALA A 47 3.00 -2.75 13.67
C ALA A 47 2.75 -4.05 14.45
N PRO A 48 3.77 -4.91 14.66
CA PRO A 48 3.62 -6.22 15.29
C PRO A 48 3.00 -6.20 16.69
N TRP A 49 3.17 -5.12 17.47
CA TRP A 49 2.60 -5.00 18.80
C TRP A 49 1.06 -4.90 18.77
N LYS A 50 0.48 -4.18 17.81
CA LYS A 50 -0.99 -4.03 17.68
C LYS A 50 -1.67 -5.38 17.51
N ARG A 51 -1.00 -6.28 16.81
CA ARG A 51 -1.47 -7.64 16.61
C ARG A 51 -1.64 -8.42 17.92
N LYS A 52 -0.79 -8.18 18.93
CA LYS A 52 -0.89 -8.85 20.23
C LYS A 52 -2.19 -8.47 20.96
N PHE A 53 -2.69 -7.26 20.75
CA PHE A 53 -3.89 -6.72 21.40
C PHE A 53 -5.17 -6.85 20.57
N LEU A 54 -5.07 -7.18 19.28
CA LEU A 54 -6.22 -7.28 18.38
C LEU A 54 -6.66 -8.73 18.16
N SER A 55 -7.97 -8.94 18.24
CA SER A 55 -8.64 -10.17 17.78
C SER A 55 -8.44 -10.37 16.27
N LYS A 56 -8.69 -11.58 15.75
CA LYS A 56 -8.59 -11.84 14.30
C LYS A 56 -9.50 -10.91 13.48
N GLY A 57 -10.71 -10.63 13.98
CA GLY A 57 -11.63 -9.66 13.39
C GLY A 57 -11.08 -8.23 13.43
N GLY A 58 -10.49 -7.81 14.54
CA GLY A 58 -9.85 -6.50 14.65
C GLY A 58 -8.68 -6.33 13.67
N ARG A 59 -7.86 -7.38 13.51
CA ARG A 59 -6.76 -7.40 12.53
C ARG A 59 -7.27 -7.29 11.10
N LEU A 60 -8.33 -8.04 10.77
CA LEU A 60 -9.00 -7.98 9.47
C LEU A 60 -9.46 -6.55 9.16
N THR A 61 -10.17 -5.92 10.10
CA THR A 61 -10.69 -4.57 9.95
C THR A 61 -9.57 -3.56 9.77
N LEU A 62 -8.50 -3.65 10.58
CA LEU A 62 -7.35 -2.77 10.48
C LEU A 62 -6.63 -2.91 9.13
N ILE A 63 -6.45 -4.14 8.63
CA ILE A 63 -5.88 -4.37 7.30
C ILE A 63 -6.72 -3.66 6.23
N LYS A 64 -8.05 -3.82 6.28
CA LYS A 64 -8.96 -3.21 5.30
C LYS A 64 -8.88 -1.69 5.30
N THR A 65 -8.88 -1.06 6.47
CA THR A 65 -8.81 0.40 6.58
C THR A 65 -7.46 0.95 6.13
N VAL A 66 -6.35 0.27 6.47
CA VAL A 66 -4.99 0.66 6.06
C VAL A 66 -4.80 0.60 4.55
N ILE A 67 -5.21 -0.50 3.90
CA ILE A 67 -5.10 -0.65 2.44
C ILE A 67 -5.98 0.36 1.71
N SER A 68 -7.16 0.66 2.25
CA SER A 68 -8.11 1.56 1.58
C SER A 68 -7.77 3.03 1.74
N SER A 69 -6.83 3.39 2.62
CA SER A 69 -6.44 4.79 2.87
C SER A 69 -5.03 5.12 2.40
N ILE A 70 -4.03 4.26 2.65
CA ILE A 70 -2.62 4.62 2.46
C ILE A 70 -2.17 4.49 1.00
N PRO A 71 -2.25 3.30 0.36
CA PRO A 71 -1.80 3.17 -1.02
C PRO A 71 -2.81 3.71 -2.04
N THR A 72 -4.06 4.03 -1.65
CA THR A 72 -5.15 4.37 -2.59
C THR A 72 -4.81 5.53 -3.51
N TYR A 73 -4.23 6.61 -2.98
CA TYR A 73 -3.81 7.75 -3.79
C TYR A 73 -2.74 7.37 -4.84
N PHE A 74 -1.78 6.52 -4.46
CA PHE A 74 -0.74 6.07 -5.38
C PHE A 74 -1.32 5.11 -6.43
N MET A 75 -2.24 4.23 -6.01
CA MET A 75 -2.89 3.26 -6.89
C MET A 75 -3.91 3.90 -7.84
N SER A 76 -4.46 5.07 -7.54
CA SER A 76 -5.36 5.78 -8.46
C SER A 76 -4.64 6.50 -9.58
N ILE A 77 -3.34 6.79 -9.42
CA ILE A 77 -2.55 7.56 -10.40
C ILE A 77 -1.56 6.65 -11.14
N PHE A 78 -1.01 5.64 -10.46
CA PHE A 78 0.07 4.81 -11.01
C PHE A 78 -0.26 3.32 -10.97
N LYS A 79 0.21 2.60 -11.99
CA LYS A 79 0.20 1.14 -11.99
C LYS A 79 1.23 0.61 -11.00
N ILE A 80 0.79 -0.22 -10.07
CA ILE A 80 1.67 -0.79 -9.05
C ILE A 80 2.57 -1.88 -9.66
N PRO A 81 3.88 -1.87 -9.39
CA PRO A 81 4.74 -2.99 -9.76
C PRO A 81 4.35 -4.27 -9.00
N VAL A 82 4.36 -5.41 -9.69
CA VAL A 82 3.98 -6.73 -9.12
C VAL A 82 4.75 -7.04 -7.82
N GLY A 83 6.07 -6.78 -7.79
CA GLY A 83 6.87 -6.99 -6.58
C GLY A 83 6.45 -6.14 -5.38
N ILE A 84 5.93 -4.93 -5.62
CA ILE A 84 5.40 -4.04 -4.57
C ILE A 84 4.05 -4.58 -4.08
N ALA A 85 3.17 -4.97 -5.00
CA ALA A 85 1.87 -5.56 -4.63
C ALA A 85 2.06 -6.84 -3.78
N GLN A 86 2.95 -7.74 -4.20
CA GLN A 86 3.29 -8.94 -3.43
C GLN A 86 3.87 -8.60 -2.05
N ARG A 87 4.69 -7.55 -1.94
CA ARG A 87 5.24 -7.12 -0.65
C ARG A 87 4.14 -6.61 0.29
N ILE A 88 3.18 -5.84 -0.22
CA ILE A 88 2.02 -5.38 0.53
C ILE A 88 1.17 -6.58 0.99
N GLU A 89 0.87 -7.53 0.10
CA GLU A 89 0.11 -8.74 0.44
C GLU A 89 0.82 -9.60 1.49
N LYS A 90 2.17 -9.66 1.46
CA LYS A 90 2.96 -10.34 2.49
C LYS A 90 2.82 -9.69 3.86
N LEU A 91 2.80 -8.35 3.95
CA LEU A 91 2.57 -7.64 5.22
C LEU A 91 1.17 -7.94 5.78
N GLN A 92 0.15 -7.91 4.92
CA GLN A 92 -1.22 -8.24 5.31
C GLN A 92 -1.33 -9.68 5.85
N ARG A 93 -0.73 -10.64 5.14
CA ARG A 93 -0.73 -12.05 5.52
C ARG A 93 -0.03 -12.28 6.86
N SER A 94 1.16 -11.71 7.04
CA SER A 94 1.92 -11.77 8.29
C SER A 94 1.14 -11.18 9.47
N PHE A 95 0.48 -10.03 9.24
CA PHE A 95 -0.30 -9.36 10.28
C PHE A 95 -1.55 -10.16 10.66
N LEU A 96 -2.28 -10.71 9.68
CA LEU A 96 -3.49 -11.50 9.91
C LEU A 96 -3.19 -12.77 10.72
N TRP A 97 -2.21 -13.56 10.26
CA TRP A 97 -1.94 -14.88 10.81
C TRP A 97 -1.08 -14.88 12.06
N GLY A 98 -0.30 -13.81 12.29
CA GLY A 98 0.53 -13.76 13.49
C GLY A 98 1.97 -14.18 13.31
N ASP A 99 2.54 -14.07 12.10
CA ASP A 99 3.96 -14.38 11.89
C ASP A 99 4.86 -13.44 12.70
N GLY A 100 5.55 -13.97 13.70
CA GLY A 100 6.58 -13.25 14.43
C GLY A 100 7.90 -13.26 13.68
N VAL A 101 8.86 -12.45 14.16
CA VAL A 101 10.25 -12.48 13.68
C VAL A 101 10.87 -13.87 13.90
N GLU A 102 10.49 -14.57 14.98
CA GLU A 102 11.04 -15.89 15.34
C GLU A 102 10.11 -17.08 15.03
N LYS A 103 8.80 -16.88 14.84
CA LYS A 103 7.85 -17.98 14.62
C LYS A 103 6.89 -17.65 13.48
N ARG A 104 7.04 -18.34 12.34
CA ARG A 104 6.00 -18.41 11.31
C ARG A 104 4.85 -19.24 11.85
N LYS A 105 3.63 -18.69 11.79
CA LYS A 105 2.42 -19.46 12.08
C LYS A 105 1.94 -20.10 10.79
N VAL A 106 1.39 -21.31 10.92
CA VAL A 106 0.79 -22.01 9.77
C VAL A 106 -0.34 -21.17 9.21
N HIS A 107 -0.26 -20.84 7.92
CA HIS A 107 -1.35 -20.20 7.20
C HIS A 107 -2.43 -21.24 6.96
N ALA A 108 -3.51 -21.17 7.74
CA ALA A 108 -4.56 -22.19 7.70
C ALA A 108 -5.33 -22.24 6.36
N ILE A 109 -5.30 -21.17 5.57
CA ILE A 109 -6.08 -21.03 4.34
C ILE A 109 -5.20 -20.40 3.26
N ASN A 110 -5.31 -20.90 2.03
CA ASN A 110 -4.66 -20.29 0.87
C ASN A 110 -5.07 -18.80 0.76
N TRP A 111 -4.09 -17.94 0.54
CA TRP A 111 -4.29 -16.50 0.46
C TRP A 111 -5.23 -16.08 -0.66
N GLU A 112 -5.22 -16.80 -1.78
CA GLU A 112 -6.16 -16.54 -2.88
C GLU A 112 -7.61 -16.72 -2.43
N THR A 113 -7.89 -17.78 -1.68
CA THR A 113 -9.21 -18.03 -1.09
C THR A 113 -9.59 -16.93 -0.09
N VAL A 114 -8.63 -16.50 0.74
CA VAL A 114 -8.81 -15.40 1.69
C VAL A 114 -9.13 -14.07 0.99
N CYS A 115 -8.54 -13.81 -0.18
CA CYS A 115 -8.78 -12.60 -0.97
C CYS A 115 -10.13 -12.57 -1.69
N ARG A 116 -10.84 -13.72 -1.84
CA ARG A 116 -12.17 -13.79 -2.47
C ARG A 116 -13.19 -12.93 -1.73
N SER A 117 -14.29 -12.60 -2.42
CA SER A 117 -15.42 -11.89 -1.83
C SER A 117 -16.04 -12.69 -0.67
N LYS A 118 -16.70 -12.01 0.27
CA LYS A 118 -17.45 -12.69 1.35
C LYS A 118 -18.52 -13.63 0.80
N LYS A 119 -19.17 -13.25 -0.30
CA LYS A 119 -20.16 -14.09 -1.01
C LYS A 119 -19.56 -15.41 -1.49
N ASN A 120 -18.27 -15.41 -1.83
CA ASN A 120 -17.55 -16.58 -2.35
C ASN A 120 -16.68 -17.25 -1.27
N GLY A 121 -17.02 -17.09 0.02
CA GLY A 121 -16.33 -17.73 1.15
C GLY A 121 -14.98 -17.13 1.54
N GLY A 122 -14.61 -15.96 0.99
CA GLY A 122 -13.38 -15.25 1.35
C GLY A 122 -13.57 -14.15 2.40
N LEU A 123 -12.50 -13.44 2.73
CA LEU A 123 -12.52 -12.34 3.71
C LEU A 123 -12.74 -10.96 3.06
N GLY A 124 -12.75 -10.88 1.73
CA GLY A 124 -13.05 -9.66 0.98
C GLY A 124 -11.93 -8.62 1.00
N PHE A 125 -10.67 -9.04 1.07
CA PHE A 125 -9.53 -8.13 0.89
C PHE A 125 -9.35 -7.71 -0.57
N GLY A 126 -9.67 -8.59 -1.52
CA GLY A 126 -9.28 -8.46 -2.93
C GLY A 126 -7.75 -8.53 -3.11
N ARG A 127 -7.30 -8.90 -4.31
CA ARG A 127 -5.87 -8.80 -4.66
C ARG A 127 -5.50 -7.34 -4.91
N VAL A 128 -4.32 -6.93 -4.47
CA VAL A 128 -3.87 -5.52 -4.60
C VAL A 128 -3.75 -5.13 -6.07
N GLU A 129 -3.22 -6.03 -6.90
CA GLU A 129 -3.07 -5.84 -8.35
C GLU A 129 -4.42 -5.65 -9.05
N VAL A 130 -5.41 -6.47 -8.69
CA VAL A 130 -6.77 -6.40 -9.28
C VAL A 130 -7.43 -5.08 -8.91
N LYS A 131 -7.28 -4.64 -7.65
CA LYS A 131 -7.79 -3.34 -7.20
C LYS A 131 -7.14 -2.18 -7.94
N ASN A 132 -5.81 -2.18 -8.09
CA ASN A 132 -5.11 -1.13 -8.82
C ASN A 132 -5.51 -1.11 -10.30
N LYS A 133 -5.61 -2.28 -10.95
CA LYS A 133 -6.07 -2.37 -12.34
C LYS A 133 -7.48 -1.78 -12.50
N ALA A 134 -8.38 -2.04 -11.55
CA ALA A 134 -9.73 -1.49 -11.58
C ALA A 134 -9.79 0.03 -11.30
N MET A 135 -8.83 0.59 -10.56
CA MET A 135 -8.74 2.03 -10.30
C MET A 135 -8.18 2.84 -11.47
N LEU A 136 -7.48 2.18 -12.39
CA LEU A 136 -6.86 2.79 -13.57
C LEU A 136 -7.66 2.52 -14.85
N ALA A 137 -8.75 1.75 -14.75
CA ALA A 137 -9.61 1.37 -15.86
C ALA A 137 -10.70 2.43 -16.13
#